data_AF-A0A967XWD1-F1
#
_entry.id   AF-A0A967XWD1-F1
#
_cell.length_a   1.000
_cell.length_b   1.000
_cell.length_c   1.000
_cell.angle_alpha   90.00
_cell.angle_beta   90.00
_cell.angle_gamma   90.00
#
_symmetry.space_group_name_H-M   'P 1'
#
loop_
_entity.id
_entity.type
_entity.pdbx_description
1 polymer ?
#
loop_
_entity_poly.entity_id
_entity_poly.type
_entity_poly.pdbx_seq_one_letter_code
_entity_poly.pdbx_strand_id
1 'polypeptide(L)' 'GQHPFKLIFAGRLLFWKGMHLGLRAFARLLEKWPNSQLTIVGSGPDKKRLHSLAEHLKVN' A
#
# COMPACT_ATOMS: atom_id res chain seq x y z
N GLY A 1 -4.88 -0.39 24.37
CA GLY A 1 -3.65 -0.36 23.57
C GLY A 1 -4.03 -0.10 22.12
N GLN A 2 -3.20 0.58 21.35
CA GLN A 2 -3.47 0.86 19.93
C GLN A 2 -3.52 -0.46 19.12
N HIS A 3 -4.69 -0.79 18.56
CA HIS A 3 -4.89 -1.99 17.72
C HIS A 3 -4.37 -1.78 16.28
N PRO A 4 -3.67 -2.76 15.68
CA PRO A 4 -3.17 -2.63 14.32
C PRO A 4 -4.30 -2.56 13.28
N PHE A 5 -4.12 -1.73 12.25
CA PHE A 5 -5.04 -1.68 11.11
C PHE A 5 -4.80 -2.86 10.16
N LYS A 6 -5.88 -3.41 9.58
CA LYS A 6 -5.83 -4.38 8.48
C LYS A 6 -6.62 -3.82 7.31
N LEU A 7 -5.92 -3.34 6.29
CA LEU A 7 -6.50 -2.68 5.12
C LEU A 7 -6.40 -3.59 3.91
N ILE A 8 -7.39 -3.54 3.03
CA ILE A 8 -7.36 -4.23 1.74
C ILE A 8 -7.73 -3.26 0.62
N PHE A 9 -6.94 -3.31 -0.46
CA PHE A 9 -7.30 -2.76 -1.75
C PHE A 9 -7.47 -3.92 -2.73
N ALA A 10 -8.63 -4.03 -3.38
CA ALA A 10 -8.90 -5.06 -4.37
C ALA A 10 -9.35 -4.42 -5.69
N GLY A 11 -8.63 -4.67 -6.79
CA GLY A 11 -9.01 -4.19 -8.11
C GLY A 11 -7.89 -4.15 -9.13
N ARG A 12 -8.20 -3.70 -10.35
CA ARG A 12 -7.20 -3.53 -11.41
C ARG A 12 -6.12 -2.51 -10.99
N LEU A 13 -4.86 -2.84 -11.23
CA LEU A 13 -3.71 -1.99 -10.94
C LEU A 13 -3.46 -1.05 -12.12
N LEU A 14 -4.25 0.02 -12.17
CA LEU A 14 -4.16 1.08 -13.16
C LEU A 14 -3.68 2.36 -12.47
N PHE A 15 -2.77 3.10 -13.12
CA PHE A 15 -2.20 4.33 -12.57
C PHE A 15 -3.26 5.31 -12.04
N TRP A 16 -4.31 5.54 -12.84
CA TRP A 16 -5.41 6.47 -12.51
C TRP A 16 -6.26 6.04 -11.31
N LYS A 17 -6.16 4.79 -10.84
CA LYS A 17 -6.81 4.36 -9.60
C LYS A 17 -6.08 4.81 -8.34
N GLY A 18 -4.94 5.49 -8.47
CA GLY A 18 -4.37 6.23 -7.36
C GLY A 18 -3.70 5.39 -6.27
N MET A 19 -3.49 4.07 -6.45
CA MET A 19 -2.95 3.21 -5.38
C MET A 19 -1.58 3.64 -4.85
N HIS A 20 -0.76 4.29 -5.68
CA HIS A 20 0.48 4.94 -5.27
C HIS A 20 0.31 6.01 -4.16
N LEU A 21 -0.84 6.69 -4.10
CA LEU A 21 -1.18 7.62 -3.02
C LEU A 21 -1.50 6.86 -1.73
N GLY A 22 -2.29 5.78 -1.83
CA GLY A 22 -2.62 4.94 -0.68
C GLY A 22 -1.38 4.25 -0.09
N LEU A 23 -0.44 3.81 -0.92
CA LEU A 23 0.83 3.24 -0.45
C LEU A 23 1.67 4.26 0.35
N ARG A 24 1.75 5.51 -0.13
CA ARG A 24 2.43 6.60 0.58
C ARG A 24 1.73 6.98 1.90
N ALA A 25 0.40 7.01 1.89
CA ALA A 25 -0.37 7.25 3.11
C ALA A 25 -0.15 6.12 4.13
N PHE A 26 -0.08 4.87 3.66
CA PHE A 26 0.17 3.71 4.50
C PHE A 26 1.59 3.72 5.10
N ALA A 27 2.61 4.11 4.35
CA ALA A 27 3.96 4.30 4.90
C ALA A 27 3.98 5.29 6.08
N ARG A 28 3.25 6.41 5.97
CA ARG A 28 3.08 7.36 7.09
C ARG A 28 2.28 6.78 8.26
N LEU A 29 1.28 5.95 7.98
CA LEU A 29 0.50 5.27 9.03
C LEU A 29 1.39 4.40 9.92
N LEU A 30 2.36 3.70 9.32
CA LEU A 30 3.28 2.81 10.04
C LEU A 30 4.17 3.55 11.05
N GLU A 31 4.42 4.85 10.87
CA GLU A 31 5.17 5.67 11.85
C GLU A 31 4.46 5.70 13.21
N LYS A 32 3.12 5.65 13.22
CA LYS A 32 2.29 5.66 14.44
C LYS A 32 1.74 4.29 14.81
N TRP A 33 1.52 3.42 13.81
CA TRP A 33 0.90 2.10 13.97
C TRP A 33 1.73 1.02 13.25
N PRO A 34 2.94 0.68 13.75
CA PRO A 34 3.93 -0.11 13.03
C PRO A 34 3.51 -1.56 12.71
N ASN A 35 2.52 -2.09 13.43
CA ASN A 35 2.02 -3.46 13.24
C ASN A 35 0.82 -3.53 12.26
N SER A 36 0.52 -2.44 11.55
CA SER A 36 -0.59 -2.41 10.58
C SER A 36 -0.21 -3.11 9.27
N GLN A 37 -1.20 -3.59 8.53
CA GLN A 37 -1.01 -4.27 7.27
C GLN A 37 -1.92 -3.70 6.17
N LEU A 38 -1.39 -3.60 4.94
CA LEU A 38 -2.13 -3.30 3.73
C LEU A 38 -1.93 -4.44 2.72
N THR A 39 -3.02 -5.09 2.32
CA THR A 39 -3.01 -6.11 1.27
C THR A 39 -3.55 -5.52 -0.03
N ILE A 40 -2.78 -5.63 -1.11
CA ILE A 40 -3.18 -5.18 -2.46
C ILE A 40 -3.43 -6.42 -3.32
N VAL A 41 -4.68 -6.64 -3.72
CA VAL A 41 -5.11 -7.78 -4.54
C VAL A 41 -5.51 -7.31 -5.93
N GLY A 42 -4.88 -7.87 -6.95
CA GLY A 42 -5.21 -7.63 -8.34
C GLY A 42 -4.01 -7.63 -9.28
N SER A 43 -4.25 -7.22 -10.52
CA SER A 43 -3.25 -7.18 -11.58
C SER A 43 -3.46 -5.97 -12.49
N GLY A 44 -2.43 -5.63 -13.25
CA GLY A 44 -2.48 -4.53 -14.20
C GLY A 44 -1.10 -3.96 -14.53
N PRO A 45 -1.03 -3.07 -15.54
CA PRO A 45 0.23 -2.47 -16.00
C PRO A 45 0.98 -1.73 -14.88
N ASP A 46 0.29 -1.25 -13.85
CA ASP A 46 0.89 -0.46 -12.77
C ASP A 46 1.58 -1.32 -11.69
N LYS A 47 1.48 -2.65 -11.75
CA LYS A 47 2.00 -3.57 -10.72
C LYS A 47 3.48 -3.35 -10.42
N LYS A 48 4.33 -3.29 -11.46
CA LYS A 48 5.78 -3.10 -11.28
C LYS A 48 6.12 -1.77 -10.60
N ARG A 49 5.41 -0.70 -10.98
CA ARG A 49 5.59 0.63 -10.39
C ARG A 49 5.18 0.65 -8.92
N LEU A 50 4.08 -0.02 -8.57
CA LEU A 50 3.62 -0.13 -7.18
C LEU A 50 4.61 -0.94 -6.32
N HIS A 51 5.17 -2.04 -6.83
CA HIS A 51 6.23 -2.78 -6.12
C HIS A 51 7.49 -1.93 -5.91
N SER A 52 8.00 -1.26 -6.95
CA SER A 52 9.17 -0.39 -6.82
C SER A 52 8.94 0.76 -5.83
N LEU A 53 7.72 1.31 -5.78
CA LEU A 53 7.36 2.30 -4.77
C LEU A 53 7.31 1.71 -3.36
N ALA A 54 6.83 0.48 -3.20
CA ALA A 54 6.80 -0.22 -1.91
C ALA A 54 8.21 -0.40 -1.34
N GLU A 55 9.15 -0.87 -2.18
CA GLU A 55 10.57 -1.00 -1.86
C GLU A 55 11.20 0.34 -1.48
N HIS A 56 10.94 1.40 -2.27
CA HIS A 56 11.46 2.73 -1.99
C HIS A 56 10.95 3.30 -0.66
N LEU A 57 9.68 3.05 -0.34
CA LEU A 57 9.05 3.45 0.91
C LEU A 57 9.42 2.51 2.08
N LYS A 58 10.12 1.40 1.82
CA LYS A 58 10.47 0.35 2.79
C LYS A 58 9.23 -0.25 3.46
N VAL A 59 8.17 -0.44 2.68
CA VAL A 59 6.94 -1.12 3.10
C VAL A 59 6.76 -2.36 2.21
N ASN A 60 6.94 -3.55 2.78
CA ASN A 60 6.84 -4.83 2.07
C ASN A 60 5.70 -5.68 2.63
#